data_AF-A0A2M9P5X3-F1
#
_entry.id   AF-A0A2M9P5X3-F1
#
_cell.length_a   1.000
_cell.length_b   1.000
_cell.length_c   1.000
_cell.angle_alpha   90.00
_cell.angle_beta   90.00
_cell.angle_gamma   90.00
#
_symmetry.space_group_name_H-M   'P 1'
#
loop_
_entity.id
_entity.type
_entity.pdbx_description
1 polymer ?
#
loop_
_entity_poly.entity_id
_entity_poly.type
_entity_poly.pdbx_seq_one_letter_code
_entity_poly.pdbx_strand_id
1 'polypeptide(L)'
;DGKREVLGVATGPSEAETFWTEFLRSLADRGLRGVKLVIADDHKGLRAAARRVFDATHQRCRVHWLRNALAHAPAKQRAAVAAMLKTIFAQETRTEAIDQWGIVADALREKQPKLGAL
;
A
#
# COMPACT_ATOMS: atom_id res chain seq x y z
N ASP A 1 19.99 2.73 -13.14
CA ASP A 1 19.42 2.73 -14.52
C ASP A 1 17.88 2.74 -14.55
N GLY A 2 17.18 2.79 -13.40
CA GLY A 2 15.72 3.03 -13.36
C GLY A 2 14.86 1.87 -13.87
N LYS A 3 15.46 0.70 -14.05
CA LYS A 3 14.77 -0.49 -14.58
C LYS A 3 13.88 -1.13 -13.53
N ARG A 4 12.80 -1.74 -14.01
CA ARG A 4 11.87 -2.51 -13.18
C ARG A 4 12.01 -3.96 -13.58
N GLU A 5 12.22 -4.81 -12.58
CA GLU A 5 12.42 -6.25 -12.78
C GLU A 5 11.61 -7.04 -11.75
N VAL A 6 11.12 -8.20 -12.18
CA VAL A 6 10.49 -9.16 -11.27
C VAL A 6 11.60 -9.99 -10.63
N LEU A 7 11.85 -9.78 -9.34
CA LEU A 7 12.96 -10.46 -8.65
C LEU A 7 12.61 -11.90 -8.23
N GLY A 8 11.33 -12.23 -8.07
CA GLY A 8 10.89 -13.57 -7.70
C GLY A 8 9.39 -13.72 -7.71
N VAL A 9 8.94 -14.97 -7.83
CA VAL A 9 7.55 -15.39 -7.73
C VAL A 9 7.55 -16.66 -6.86
N ALA A 10 6.63 -16.73 -5.90
CA ALA A 10 6.45 -17.90 -5.07
C ALA A 10 4.96 -18.18 -4.90
N THR A 11 4.63 -19.45 -4.71
CA THR A 11 3.28 -19.90 -4.35
C THR A 11 3.37 -20.65 -3.04
N GLY A 12 2.36 -20.51 -2.20
CA GLY A 12 2.32 -21.13 -0.88
C GLY A 12 0.88 -21.27 -0.39
N PRO A 13 0.61 -22.19 0.55
CA PRO A 13 -0.73 -22.47 1.05
C PRO A 13 -1.25 -21.38 2.01
N SER A 14 -0.39 -20.46 2.47
CA SER A 14 -0.79 -19.35 3.35
C SER A 14 0.10 -18.13 3.16
N GLU A 15 -0.43 -16.95 3.46
CA GLU A 15 0.31 -15.68 3.49
C GLU A 15 0.93 -15.40 4.88
N ALA A 16 1.19 -16.44 5.69
CA ALA A 16 1.76 -16.30 7.02
C ALA A 16 3.16 -15.64 6.99
N GLU A 17 3.59 -15.09 8.14
CA GLU A 17 4.93 -14.47 8.27
C GLU A 17 6.05 -15.42 7.87
N THR A 18 5.93 -16.72 8.18
CA THR A 18 6.92 -17.75 7.84
C THR A 18 7.16 -17.82 6.33
N PHE A 19 6.08 -17.93 5.55
CA PHE A 19 6.14 -17.93 4.09
C PHE A 19 6.84 -16.68 3.53
N TRP A 20 6.43 -15.49 3.99
CA TRP A 20 7.03 -14.25 3.52
C TRP A 20 8.50 -14.11 3.96
N THR A 21 8.86 -14.60 5.14
CA THR A 21 10.23 -14.56 5.64
C THR A 21 11.14 -15.42 4.77
N GLU A 22 10.71 -16.64 4.44
CA GLU A 22 11.43 -17.53 3.53
C GLU A 22 11.59 -16.91 2.14
N PHE A 23 10.51 -16.37 1.58
CA PHE A 23 10.56 -15.70 0.28
C PHE A 23 11.54 -14.52 0.27
N LEU A 24 11.45 -13.60 1.23
CA LEU A 24 12.33 -12.44 1.28
C LEU A 24 13.79 -12.82 1.58
N ARG A 25 14.03 -13.84 2.40
CA ARG A 25 15.37 -14.39 2.62
C ARG A 25 15.95 -14.96 1.33
N SER A 26 15.18 -15.69 0.55
CA SER A 26 15.66 -16.23 -0.73
C SER A 26 16.15 -15.13 -1.70
N LEU A 27 15.52 -13.94 -1.66
CA LEU A 27 15.97 -12.79 -2.45
C LEU A 27 17.30 -12.25 -1.90
N ALA A 28 17.42 -12.16 -0.58
CA ALA A 28 18.68 -11.79 0.07
C ALA A 28 19.79 -12.83 -0.21
N ASP A 29 19.52 -14.12 -0.14
CA ASP A 29 20.53 -15.15 -0.39
C ASP A 29 21.04 -15.11 -1.84
N ARG A 30 20.19 -14.68 -2.79
CA ARG A 30 20.54 -14.40 -4.18
C ARG A 30 21.27 -13.07 -4.41
N GLY A 31 21.57 -12.32 -3.35
CA GLY A 31 22.36 -11.08 -3.41
C GLY A 31 21.56 -9.79 -3.39
N LEU A 32 20.24 -9.80 -3.16
CA LEU A 32 19.49 -8.54 -2.98
C LEU A 32 19.99 -7.81 -1.72
N ARG A 33 20.59 -6.64 -1.89
CA ARG A 33 21.14 -5.80 -0.81
C ARG A 33 20.68 -4.36 -0.97
N GLY A 34 20.81 -3.58 0.11
CA GLY A 34 20.56 -2.13 0.07
C GLY A 34 19.10 -1.73 -0.13
N VAL A 35 18.15 -2.61 0.21
CA VAL A 35 16.71 -2.31 0.13
C VAL A 35 16.39 -1.12 1.03
N LYS A 36 15.90 -0.01 0.46
CA LYS A 36 15.57 1.22 1.22
C LYS A 36 14.09 1.37 1.53
N LEU A 37 13.22 0.82 0.67
CA LEU A 37 11.78 0.96 0.77
C LEU A 37 11.09 -0.35 0.35
N VAL A 38 10.22 -0.86 1.22
CA VAL A 38 9.30 -1.96 0.92
C VAL A 38 7.89 -1.39 0.83
N ILE A 39 7.28 -1.51 -0.36
CA ILE A 39 5.88 -1.13 -0.59
C ILE A 39 5.04 -2.40 -0.73
N ALA A 40 4.10 -2.61 0.18
CA ALA A 40 3.24 -3.80 0.20
C ALA A 40 1.78 -3.43 0.48
N ASP A 41 0.83 -4.29 0.09
CA ASP A 41 -0.49 -4.24 0.75
C ASP A 41 -0.29 -4.57 2.23
N ASP A 42 -1.13 -4.05 3.11
CA ASP A 42 -0.96 -4.06 4.58
C ASP A 42 -1.12 -5.47 5.22
N HIS A 43 -0.67 -6.50 4.53
CA HIS A 43 -0.67 -7.87 4.98
C HIS A 43 0.29 -8.03 6.17
N LYS A 44 -0.25 -8.41 7.33
CA LYS A 44 0.48 -8.49 8.59
C LYS A 44 1.73 -9.37 8.49
N GLY A 45 1.62 -10.53 7.84
CA GLY A 45 2.73 -11.46 7.66
C GLY A 45 3.89 -10.89 6.85
N LEU A 46 3.58 -10.19 5.75
CA LEU A 46 4.61 -9.57 4.90
C LEU A 46 5.26 -8.39 5.60
N ARG A 47 4.48 -7.57 6.31
CA ARG A 47 4.98 -6.45 7.11
C ARG A 47 5.98 -6.93 8.18
N ALA A 48 5.66 -8.01 8.88
CA ALA A 48 6.52 -8.59 9.90
C ALA A 48 7.80 -9.19 9.28
N ALA A 49 7.66 -9.99 8.23
CA ALA A 49 8.78 -10.59 7.50
C ALA A 49 9.76 -9.54 6.95
N ALA A 50 9.25 -8.49 6.30
CA ALA A 50 10.10 -7.45 5.73
C ALA A 50 10.90 -6.69 6.80
N ARG A 51 10.33 -6.45 7.99
CA ARG A 51 11.05 -5.81 9.12
C ARG A 51 12.16 -6.69 9.67
N ARG A 52 12.00 -8.01 9.51
CA ARG A 52 12.94 -9.01 10.00
C ARG A 52 14.09 -9.24 9.03
N VAL A 53 13.83 -9.15 7.72
CA VAL A 53 14.80 -9.48 6.67
C VAL A 53 15.54 -8.24 6.15
N PHE A 54 14.89 -7.08 6.11
CA PHE A 54 15.45 -5.86 5.55
C PHE A 54 15.44 -4.71 6.57
N ASP A 55 16.53 -3.94 6.59
CA ASP A 55 16.59 -2.62 7.22
C ASP A 55 16.07 -1.56 6.23
N ALA A 56 14.74 -1.51 6.09
CA ALA A 56 14.05 -0.68 5.10
C ALA A 56 12.90 0.12 5.72
N THR A 57 12.53 1.23 5.09
CA THR A 57 11.26 1.91 5.38
C THR A 57 10.11 1.09 4.82
N HIS A 58 9.01 1.03 5.55
CA HIS A 58 7.81 0.28 5.14
C HIS A 58 6.68 1.23 4.82
N GLN A 59 6.11 1.09 3.63
CA GLN A 59 4.98 1.90 3.17
C GLN A 59 3.85 0.99 2.67
N ARG A 60 2.60 1.34 3.01
CA ARG A 60 1.44 0.70 2.40
C ARG A 60 1.30 1.14 0.94
N CYS A 61 1.03 0.20 0.06
CA CYS A 61 0.83 0.47 -1.36
C CYS A 61 -0.40 1.34 -1.57
N ARG A 62 -0.22 2.56 -2.09
CA ARG A 62 -1.33 3.49 -2.40
C ARG A 62 -2.33 2.92 -3.39
N VAL A 63 -1.88 2.05 -4.31
CA VAL A 63 -2.74 1.43 -5.33
C VAL A 63 -3.68 0.41 -4.70
N HIS A 64 -3.16 -0.48 -3.84
CA HIS A 64 -3.97 -1.43 -3.10
C HIS A 64 -4.90 -0.72 -2.11
N TRP A 65 -4.39 0.27 -1.39
CA TRP A 65 -5.21 1.10 -0.51
C TRP A 65 -6.39 1.75 -1.26
N LEU A 66 -6.12 2.38 -2.41
CA LEU A 66 -7.15 3.00 -3.24
C LEU A 66 -8.17 1.97 -3.75
N ARG A 67 -7.71 0.79 -4.17
CA ARG A 67 -8.61 -0.30 -4.60
C ARG A 67 -9.52 -0.75 -3.47
N ASN A 68 -8.97 -0.91 -2.26
CA ASN A 68 -9.74 -1.32 -1.08
C ASN A 68 -10.79 -0.25 -0.75
N ALA A 69 -10.41 1.03 -0.72
CA ALA A 69 -11.35 2.14 -0.52
C ALA A 69 -12.47 2.14 -1.58
N LEU A 70 -12.12 2.03 -2.87
CA LEU A 70 -13.11 2.06 -3.97
C LEU A 70 -14.04 0.85 -4.01
N ALA A 71 -13.69 -0.27 -3.36
CA ALA A 71 -14.58 -1.42 -3.22
C ALA A 71 -15.85 -1.06 -2.42
N HIS A 72 -15.76 -0.06 -1.54
CA HIS A 72 -16.89 0.43 -0.74
C HIS A 72 -17.64 1.61 -1.38
N ALA A 73 -17.14 2.13 -2.52
CA ALA A 73 -17.79 3.20 -3.26
C ALA A 73 -18.84 2.66 -4.26
N PRO A 74 -20.00 3.33 -4.41
CA PRO A 74 -20.99 2.99 -5.43
C PRO A 74 -20.38 3.02 -6.84
N ALA A 75 -20.71 2.03 -7.67
CA ALA A 75 -20.09 1.84 -8.99
C ALA A 75 -20.12 3.12 -9.86
N LYS A 76 -21.26 3.83 -9.89
CA LYS A 76 -21.45 5.08 -10.64
C LYS A 76 -20.56 6.24 -10.15
N GLN A 77 -20.08 6.19 -8.91
CA GLN A 77 -19.33 7.26 -8.26
C GLN A 77 -17.84 6.95 -8.09
N ARG A 78 -17.40 5.71 -8.41
CA ARG A 78 -16.00 5.27 -8.23
C ARG A 78 -14.98 6.20 -8.90
N ALA A 79 -15.28 6.69 -10.11
CA ALA A 79 -14.38 7.60 -10.82
C ALA A 79 -14.19 8.93 -10.06
N ALA A 80 -15.28 9.51 -9.57
CA ALA A 80 -15.24 10.74 -8.78
C ALA A 80 -14.53 10.55 -7.44
N VAL A 81 -14.85 9.47 -6.71
CA VAL A 81 -14.17 9.12 -5.46
C VAL A 81 -12.68 8.88 -5.68
N ALA A 82 -12.30 8.19 -6.77
CA ALA A 82 -10.90 7.97 -7.10
C ALA A 82 -10.17 9.28 -7.41
N ALA A 83 -10.81 10.22 -8.11
CA ALA A 83 -10.25 11.53 -8.39
C ALA A 83 -10.00 12.32 -7.10
N MET A 84 -10.98 12.36 -6.19
CA MET A 84 -10.84 13.00 -4.88
C MET A 84 -9.70 12.37 -4.07
N LEU A 85 -9.64 11.04 -3.98
CA LEU A 85 -8.60 10.36 -3.22
C LEU A 85 -7.19 10.59 -3.80
N LYS A 86 -7.07 10.75 -5.12
CA LYS A 86 -5.79 11.03 -5.78
C LYS A 86 -5.25 12.41 -5.47
N THR A 87 -6.09 13.40 -5.12
CA THR A 87 -5.58 14.74 -4.76
C THR A 87 -4.74 14.71 -3.49
N ILE A 88 -5.01 13.78 -2.57
CA ILE A 88 -4.20 13.56 -1.35
C ILE A 88 -2.77 13.17 -1.72
N PHE A 89 -2.60 12.29 -2.71
CA PHE A 89 -1.28 11.81 -3.14
C PHE A 89 -0.54 12.77 -4.06
N ALA A 90 -1.20 13.84 -4.51
CA ALA A 90 -0.63 14.83 -5.41
C ALA A 90 0.04 16.00 -4.66
N GLN A 91 -0.12 16.07 -3.34
CA GLN A 91 0.47 17.13 -2.52
C GLN A 91 1.99 16.98 -2.42
N GLU A 92 2.71 18.10 -2.39
CA GLU A 92 4.17 18.12 -2.39
C GLU A 92 4.75 17.92 -0.99
N THR A 93 3.99 18.32 0.04
CA THR A 93 4.42 18.19 1.43
C THR A 93 3.51 17.26 2.24
N ARG A 94 4.07 16.72 3.33
CA ARG A 94 3.31 15.91 4.29
C ARG A 94 2.17 16.71 4.93
N THR A 95 2.39 17.98 5.24
CA THR A 95 1.37 18.84 5.87
C THR A 95 0.18 19.03 4.95
N GLU A 96 0.42 19.44 3.70
CA GLU A 96 -0.63 19.60 2.70
C GLU A 96 -1.37 18.28 2.42
N ALA A 97 -0.66 17.15 2.39
CA ALA A 97 -1.28 15.84 2.24
C ALA A 97 -2.25 15.50 3.39
N ILE A 98 -1.91 15.90 4.62
CA ILE A 98 -2.75 15.70 5.80
C ILE A 98 -3.97 16.63 5.77
N ASP A 99 -3.78 17.89 5.40
CA ASP A 99 -4.87 18.86 5.29
C ASP A 99 -5.86 18.43 4.18
N GLN A 100 -5.34 18.05 3.01
CA GLN A 100 -6.13 17.52 1.91
C GLN A 100 -6.83 16.22 2.27
N TRP A 101 -6.18 15.34 3.07
CA TRP A 101 -6.82 14.15 3.62
C TRP A 101 -8.04 14.51 4.47
N GLY A 102 -7.94 15.51 5.36
CA GLY A 102 -9.05 15.97 6.18
C GLY A 102 -10.25 16.40 5.33
N ILE A 103 -10.01 17.28 4.36
CA ILE A 103 -11.04 17.77 3.43
C ILE A 103 -11.73 16.63 2.69
N VAL A 104 -10.96 15.69 2.13
CA VAL A 104 -11.50 14.57 1.37
C VAL A 104 -12.25 13.59 2.26
N ALA A 105 -11.71 13.29 3.45
CA ALA A 105 -12.33 12.38 4.40
C ALA A 105 -13.70 12.91 4.87
N ASP A 106 -13.80 14.20 5.18
CA ASP A 106 -15.07 14.81 5.61
C ASP A 106 -16.12 14.79 4.50
N ALA A 107 -15.73 15.15 3.28
CA ALA A 107 -16.61 15.08 2.12
C ALA A 107 -17.11 13.64 1.83
N LEU A 108 -16.25 12.63 2.04
CA LEU A 108 -16.61 11.23 1.87
C LEU A 108 -17.46 10.70 3.02
N ARG A 109 -17.29 11.16 4.27
CA ARG A 109 -18.17 10.82 5.38
C ARG A 109 -19.60 11.28 5.14
N GLU A 110 -19.76 12.49 4.62
CA GLU A 110 -21.07 13.07 4.29
C GLU A 110 -21.72 12.34 3.11
N LYS A 111 -20.98 12.16 2.01
CA LYS A 111 -21.54 11.70 0.72
C LYS A 111 -21.48 10.19 0.51
N GLN A 112 -20.61 9.49 1.25
CA GLN A 112 -20.34 8.06 1.13
C GLN A 112 -20.21 7.37 2.51
N PRO A 113 -21.30 7.25 3.30
CA PRO A 113 -21.21 6.80 4.69
C PRO A 113 -20.51 5.44 4.88
N LYS A 114 -20.67 4.49 3.95
CA LYS A 114 -19.99 3.18 4.00
C LYS A 114 -18.48 3.27 3.78
N LEU A 115 -18.02 4.22 2.97
CA LEU A 115 -16.61 4.46 2.72
C LEU A 115 -15.99 5.33 3.82
N GLY A 116 -16.70 6.38 4.25
CA GLY A 116 -16.22 7.28 5.29
C GLY A 116 -16.14 6.66 6.70
N ALA A 117 -16.73 5.48 6.90
CA ALA A 117 -16.65 4.71 8.15
C ALA A 117 -15.44 3.75 8.23
N LEU A 118 -14.64 3.62 7.16
CA LEU A 118 -13.39 2.86 7.14
C LEU A 118 -12.23 3.67 7.74
#